data_AF-A0A7V6KU54-F1
#
_entry.id   AF-A0A7V6KU54-F1
#
_cell.length_a   1.000
_cell.length_b   1.000
_cell.length_c   1.000
_cell.angle_alpha   90.00
_cell.angle_beta   90.00
_cell.angle_gamma   90.00
#
_symmetry.space_group_name_H-M   'P 1'
#
loop_
_entity.id
_entity.type
_entity.pdbx_description
1 polymer ?
#
loop_
_entity_poly.entity_id
_entity_poly.type
_entity_poly.pdbx_seq_one_letter_code
_entity_poly.pdbx_strand_id
1 'polypeptide(L)'
;MELENCILIAGPCAAETAGQLETTAKEIFQNRVPISYFRAGVWKVRSNPKDFSGAGVPSLQWLKEIKEKYQIPVCTEVIRGEQIAWCVEHGMDAVWIGARTTVNPFLVQEIAEAVQQHPIKVFIKNPITPDLKLWIGAIERMIKAGAPEVMVIHRGFQNNSENLFRNAPLWEIPIALKTEFPDLKIICDPSHIAGNTQFIPEIAQLALDYGFDGLMIETHHDPKNALSDAKQQVTPLELKQLIDNLQFKSKITSEMERDLMLLRNQIAHIDTQVGGLLFKRMQLVDQLAKVKAKHNLSIIQPDQWKKAMEKYQHVAPEDALFQQFIRQYLELLHQASIDRQNKVK
;
A
#
# COMPACT_ATOMS: atom_id res chain seq x y z
N MET A 1 -6.53 -25.34 1.16
CA MET A 1 -5.43 -24.36 1.11
C MET A 1 -6.02 -23.01 1.41
N GLU A 2 -5.49 -22.34 2.42
CA GLU A 2 -6.02 -21.13 3.12
C GLU A 2 -6.01 -19.83 2.27
N LEU A 3 -6.03 -19.95 0.95
CA LEU A 3 -6.12 -18.83 0.00
C LEU A 3 -7.54 -18.28 -0.20
N GLU A 4 -8.57 -18.85 0.46
CA GLU A 4 -9.99 -18.48 0.25
C GLU A 4 -10.27 -16.98 0.42
N ASN A 5 -9.41 -16.25 1.15
CA ASN A 5 -9.59 -14.81 1.41
C ASN A 5 -8.51 -13.90 0.80
N CYS A 6 -7.54 -14.42 0.03
CA CYS A 6 -6.49 -13.60 -0.58
C CYS A 6 -6.73 -13.40 -2.08
N ILE A 7 -6.83 -12.14 -2.51
CA ILE A 7 -6.98 -11.78 -3.92
C ILE A 7 -5.61 -11.86 -4.60
N LEU A 8 -5.43 -12.81 -5.52
CA LEU A 8 -4.19 -12.92 -6.29
C LEU A 8 -4.41 -12.48 -7.75
N ILE A 9 -3.80 -11.36 -8.13
CA ILE A 9 -3.82 -10.86 -9.50
C ILE A 9 -2.47 -11.18 -10.13
N ALA A 10 -2.44 -11.95 -11.22
CA ALA A 10 -1.20 -12.28 -11.90
C ALA A 10 -1.33 -12.27 -13.42
N GLY A 11 -0.20 -12.11 -14.09
CA GLY A 11 -0.11 -11.99 -15.54
C GLY A 11 0.86 -10.90 -15.96
N PRO A 12 1.10 -10.77 -17.27
CA PRO A 12 2.25 -10.03 -17.76
C PRO A 12 2.08 -8.53 -17.67
N CYS A 13 3.21 -7.82 -17.62
CA CYS A 13 3.26 -6.36 -17.52
C CYS A 13 2.55 -5.67 -18.69
N ALA A 14 2.65 -6.23 -19.89
CA ALA A 14 1.97 -5.78 -21.09
C ALA A 14 1.39 -6.97 -21.86
N ALA A 15 0.33 -6.72 -22.63
CA ALA A 15 -0.12 -7.64 -23.66
C ALA A 15 0.76 -7.46 -24.91
N GLU A 16 1.69 -8.39 -25.13
CA GLU A 16 2.70 -8.28 -26.18
C GLU A 16 2.22 -8.95 -27.47
N THR A 17 1.75 -10.19 -27.36
CA THR A 17 1.13 -10.96 -28.44
C THR A 17 0.09 -11.93 -27.87
N ALA A 18 -0.84 -12.42 -28.71
CA ALA A 18 -1.81 -13.44 -28.31
C ALA A 18 -1.12 -14.72 -27.77
N GLY A 19 -0.07 -15.18 -28.46
CA GLY A 19 0.68 -16.38 -28.05
C GLY A 19 1.42 -16.20 -26.72
N GLN A 20 1.93 -15.00 -26.44
CA GLN A 20 2.58 -14.67 -25.17
C GLN A 20 1.58 -14.69 -23.99
N LEU A 21 0.39 -14.10 -24.16
CA LEU A 21 -0.66 -14.15 -23.15
C LEU A 21 -1.14 -15.58 -22.91
N GLU A 22 -1.41 -16.32 -23.99
CA GLU A 22 -1.88 -17.70 -23.94
C GLU A 22 -0.88 -18.62 -23.26
N THR A 23 0.41 -18.52 -23.59
CA THR A 23 1.45 -19.35 -22.96
C THR A 23 1.58 -19.03 -21.48
N THR A 24 1.57 -17.74 -21.12
CA THR A 24 1.65 -17.31 -19.71
C THR A 24 0.43 -17.80 -18.92
N ALA A 25 -0.79 -17.65 -19.44
CA ALA A 25 -2.00 -18.15 -18.80
C ALA A 25 -1.95 -19.67 -18.65
N LYS A 26 -1.66 -20.39 -19.74
CA LYS A 26 -1.55 -21.86 -19.74
C LYS A 26 -0.63 -22.35 -18.63
N GLU A 27 0.56 -21.78 -18.52
CA GLU A 27 1.54 -22.17 -17.50
C GLU A 27 1.07 -21.84 -16.07
N ILE A 28 0.43 -20.69 -15.84
CA ILE A 28 -0.17 -20.35 -14.53
C ILE A 28 -1.21 -21.42 -14.12
N PHE A 29 -2.10 -21.81 -15.03
CA PHE A 29 -3.12 -22.84 -14.78
C PHE A 29 -2.52 -24.23 -14.62
N GLN A 30 -1.52 -24.60 -15.44
CA GLN A 30 -0.81 -25.88 -15.32
C GLN A 30 -0.11 -26.03 -13.97
N ASN A 31 0.50 -24.94 -13.47
CA ASN A 31 1.11 -24.91 -12.14
C ASN A 31 0.08 -24.80 -11.00
N ARG A 32 -1.22 -24.74 -11.30
CA ARG A 32 -2.33 -24.64 -10.33
C ARG A 32 -2.18 -23.43 -9.41
N VAL A 33 -1.71 -22.30 -9.94
CA VAL A 33 -1.68 -21.06 -9.18
C VAL A 33 -3.12 -20.52 -9.06
N PRO A 34 -3.64 -20.29 -7.85
CA PRO A 34 -5.02 -19.89 -7.65
C PRO A 34 -5.18 -18.38 -7.79
N ILE A 35 -5.06 -17.89 -9.03
CA ILE A 35 -5.27 -16.47 -9.34
C ILE A 35 -6.77 -16.14 -9.30
N SER A 36 -7.09 -14.94 -8.82
CA SER A 36 -8.44 -14.36 -8.83
C SER A 36 -8.71 -13.55 -10.11
N TYR A 37 -7.67 -12.94 -10.68
CA TYR A 37 -7.73 -12.21 -11.95
C TYR A 37 -6.47 -12.47 -12.79
N PHE A 38 -6.66 -12.64 -14.09
CA PHE A 38 -5.55 -12.57 -15.05
C PHE A 38 -5.40 -11.14 -15.57
N ARG A 39 -4.21 -10.56 -15.43
CA ARG A 39 -3.93 -9.15 -15.77
C ARG A 39 -3.04 -9.00 -16.99
N ALA A 40 -3.29 -8.02 -17.85
CA ALA A 40 -2.29 -7.54 -18.81
C ALA A 40 -2.50 -6.06 -19.17
N GLY A 41 -1.41 -5.30 -19.31
CA GLY A 41 -1.49 -3.90 -19.71
C GLY A 41 -1.67 -3.76 -21.22
N VAL A 42 -2.83 -3.28 -21.65
CA VAL A 42 -3.17 -3.10 -23.08
C VAL A 42 -2.53 -1.83 -23.65
N TRP A 43 -2.53 -0.76 -22.85
CA TRP A 43 -1.89 0.52 -23.16
C TRP A 43 -0.75 0.76 -22.17
N LYS A 44 0.42 1.19 -22.66
CA LYS A 44 1.60 1.46 -21.82
C LYS A 44 2.01 2.93 -21.95
N VAL A 45 1.91 3.67 -20.85
CA VAL A 45 2.45 5.04 -20.75
C VAL A 45 3.96 4.95 -20.52
N ARG A 46 4.75 5.13 -21.58
CA ARG A 46 6.22 5.05 -21.56
C ARG A 46 6.85 6.43 -21.49
N SER A 47 7.92 6.55 -20.71
CA SER A 47 8.73 7.78 -20.67
C SER A 47 9.51 8.00 -21.97
N ASN A 48 9.95 6.91 -22.62
CA ASN A 48 10.65 6.96 -23.90
C ASN A 48 9.67 6.54 -25.02
N PRO A 49 9.45 7.38 -26.06
CA PRO A 49 8.50 7.08 -27.14
C PRO A 49 8.93 5.91 -28.04
N LYS A 50 10.19 5.47 -27.98
CA LYS A 50 10.67 4.29 -28.72
C LYS A 50 10.30 2.96 -28.06
N ASP A 51 9.86 3.01 -26.81
CA ASP A 51 9.51 1.82 -26.07
C ASP A 51 8.15 1.26 -26.53
N PHE A 52 7.93 -0.04 -26.32
CA PHE A 52 6.64 -0.68 -26.59
C PHE A 52 5.51 0.02 -25.84
N SER A 53 4.56 0.57 -26.62
CA SER A 53 3.43 1.37 -26.13
C SER A 53 2.16 0.55 -25.85
N GLY A 54 2.23 -0.77 -26.00
CA GLY A 54 1.09 -1.68 -25.91
C GLY A 54 0.48 -2.01 -27.26
N ALA A 55 -0.16 -3.17 -27.36
CA ALA A 55 -0.84 -3.63 -28.58
C ALA A 55 -2.20 -2.96 -28.82
N GLY A 56 -2.72 -2.20 -27.83
CA GLY A 56 -3.98 -1.46 -27.95
C GLY A 56 -5.22 -2.35 -28.03
N VAL A 57 -6.32 -1.82 -28.55
CA VAL A 57 -7.66 -2.47 -28.58
C VAL A 57 -7.63 -3.93 -29.05
N PRO A 58 -6.88 -4.34 -30.09
CA PRO A 58 -6.82 -5.75 -30.50
C PRO A 58 -6.44 -6.72 -29.39
N SER A 59 -5.65 -6.30 -28.40
CA SER A 59 -5.25 -7.15 -27.28
C SER A 59 -6.33 -7.36 -26.21
N LEU A 60 -7.41 -6.55 -26.21
CA LEU A 60 -8.60 -6.84 -25.40
C LEU A 60 -9.28 -8.14 -25.85
N GLN A 61 -9.27 -8.43 -27.15
CA GLN A 61 -9.79 -9.68 -27.69
C GLN A 61 -8.96 -10.89 -27.18
N TRP A 62 -7.64 -10.75 -27.08
CA TRP A 62 -6.79 -11.81 -26.53
C TRP A 62 -7.12 -12.08 -25.06
N LEU A 63 -7.32 -11.03 -24.25
CA LEU A 63 -7.74 -11.18 -22.85
C LEU A 63 -9.12 -11.84 -22.74
N LYS A 64 -10.06 -11.49 -23.62
CA LYS A 64 -11.37 -12.14 -23.69
C LYS A 64 -11.24 -13.64 -23.97
N GLU A 65 -10.35 -14.04 -24.89
CA GLU A 65 -10.07 -15.45 -25.18
C GLU A 65 -9.49 -16.19 -23.96
N ILE A 66 -8.58 -15.55 -23.20
CA ILE A 66 -8.07 -16.12 -21.93
C ILE A 66 -9.22 -16.32 -20.93
N LYS A 67 -10.08 -15.32 -20.75
CA LYS A 67 -11.25 -15.41 -19.87
C LYS A 67 -12.13 -16.58 -20.23
N GLU A 68 -12.51 -16.71 -21.50
CA GLU A 68 -13.40 -17.77 -21.97
C GLU A 68 -12.75 -19.15 -21.86
N LYS A 69 -11.47 -19.26 -22.20
CA LYS A 69 -10.75 -20.55 -22.18
C LYS A 69 -10.49 -21.08 -20.79
N TYR A 70 -10.07 -20.21 -19.88
CA TYR A 70 -9.63 -20.59 -18.53
C TYR A 70 -10.68 -20.27 -17.44
N GLN A 71 -11.82 -19.71 -17.83
CA GLN A 71 -12.92 -19.35 -16.92
C GLN A 71 -12.46 -18.47 -15.76
N ILE A 72 -11.61 -17.49 -16.07
CA ILE A 72 -10.97 -16.59 -15.10
C ILE A 72 -11.31 -15.13 -15.40
N PRO A 73 -11.66 -14.33 -14.39
CA PRO A 73 -11.82 -12.89 -14.58
C PRO A 73 -10.55 -12.24 -15.13
N VAL A 74 -10.70 -11.29 -16.04
CA VAL A 74 -9.57 -10.56 -16.64
C VAL A 74 -9.65 -9.08 -16.32
N CYS A 75 -8.48 -8.45 -16.18
CA CYS A 75 -8.39 -7.02 -15.95
C CYS A 75 -7.25 -6.35 -16.73
N THR A 76 -7.41 -5.05 -17.00
CA THR A 76 -6.41 -4.23 -17.72
C THR A 76 -6.31 -2.81 -17.18
N GLU A 77 -5.24 -2.09 -17.52
CA GLU A 77 -5.06 -0.67 -17.19
C GLU A 77 -5.92 0.21 -18.08
N VAL A 78 -6.49 1.27 -17.50
CA VAL A 78 -7.08 2.38 -18.26
C VAL A 78 -6.46 3.71 -17.87
N ILE A 79 -6.44 4.62 -18.85
CA ILE A 79 -5.84 5.94 -18.81
C ILE A 79 -6.91 7.01 -19.14
N ARG A 80 -7.84 6.69 -20.06
CA ARG A 80 -8.86 7.60 -20.59
C ARG A 80 -10.26 6.99 -20.44
N GLY A 81 -11.29 7.83 -20.45
CA GLY A 81 -12.68 7.40 -20.29
C GLY A 81 -13.17 6.48 -21.42
N GLU A 82 -12.79 6.75 -22.67
CA GLU A 82 -13.17 5.92 -23.84
C GLU A 82 -12.76 4.44 -23.69
N GLN A 83 -11.67 4.18 -22.97
CA GLN A 83 -11.14 2.83 -22.77
C GLN A 83 -12.05 2.00 -21.86
N ILE A 84 -12.85 2.63 -20.99
CA ILE A 84 -13.83 1.93 -20.15
C ILE A 84 -14.89 1.27 -21.04
N ALA A 85 -15.44 2.00 -22.01
CA ALA A 85 -16.42 1.46 -22.94
C ALA A 85 -15.85 0.26 -23.71
N TRP A 86 -14.64 0.38 -24.27
CA TRP A 86 -13.99 -0.73 -24.96
C TRP A 86 -13.75 -1.93 -24.03
N CYS A 87 -13.34 -1.71 -22.78
CA CYS A 87 -13.14 -2.80 -21.82
C CYS A 87 -14.45 -3.55 -21.54
N VAL A 88 -15.56 -2.84 -21.35
CA VAL A 88 -16.89 -3.44 -21.13
C VAL A 88 -17.38 -4.19 -22.36
N GLU A 89 -17.25 -3.61 -23.55
CA GLU A 89 -17.61 -4.24 -24.83
C GLU A 89 -16.83 -5.54 -25.09
N HIS A 90 -15.56 -5.60 -24.67
CA HIS A 90 -14.70 -6.77 -24.80
C HIS A 90 -14.76 -7.71 -23.59
N GLY A 91 -15.67 -7.47 -22.65
CA GLY A 91 -15.96 -8.39 -21.55
C GLY A 91 -14.90 -8.43 -20.44
N MET A 92 -14.16 -7.35 -20.22
CA MET A 92 -13.27 -7.22 -19.05
C MET A 92 -14.08 -7.19 -17.75
N ASP A 93 -13.58 -7.85 -16.71
CA ASP A 93 -14.27 -7.95 -15.41
C ASP A 93 -13.93 -6.78 -14.49
N ALA A 94 -12.72 -6.24 -14.63
CA ALA A 94 -12.24 -5.09 -13.88
C ALA A 94 -11.24 -4.28 -14.71
N VAL A 95 -11.06 -3.03 -14.34
CA VAL A 95 -9.99 -2.17 -14.84
C VAL A 95 -9.17 -1.66 -13.67
N TRP A 96 -7.90 -1.32 -13.89
CA TRP A 96 -7.14 -0.55 -12.92
C TRP A 96 -6.73 0.82 -13.45
N ILE A 97 -6.72 1.80 -12.54
CA ILE A 97 -6.17 3.13 -12.77
C ILE A 97 -4.71 3.09 -12.33
N GLY A 98 -3.80 3.34 -13.28
CA GLY A 98 -2.36 3.35 -13.03
C GLY A 98 -1.90 4.52 -12.14
N ALA A 99 -0.76 4.35 -11.46
CA ALA A 99 -0.25 5.35 -10.51
C ALA A 99 0.01 6.74 -11.12
N ARG A 100 0.33 6.80 -12.42
CA ARG A 100 0.51 8.06 -13.17
C ARG A 100 -0.82 8.70 -13.60
N THR A 101 -1.88 7.91 -13.70
CA THR A 101 -3.24 8.41 -13.96
C THR A 101 -3.85 8.92 -12.66
N THR A 102 -3.64 8.22 -11.55
CA THR A 102 -4.14 8.62 -10.22
C THR A 102 -3.71 10.02 -9.80
N VAL A 103 -2.53 10.48 -10.23
CA VAL A 103 -2.06 11.84 -9.90
C VAL A 103 -2.77 12.96 -10.66
N ASN A 104 -3.60 12.64 -11.66
CA ASN A 104 -4.30 13.62 -12.47
C ASN A 104 -5.82 13.56 -12.21
N PRO A 105 -6.37 14.47 -11.39
CA PRO A 105 -7.80 14.51 -11.08
C PRO A 105 -8.72 14.65 -12.29
N PHE A 106 -8.26 15.29 -13.39
CA PHE A 106 -9.05 15.40 -14.61
C PHE A 106 -9.21 14.05 -15.32
N LEU A 107 -8.12 13.26 -15.42
CA LEU A 107 -8.20 11.92 -16.00
C LEU A 107 -9.02 10.97 -15.14
N VAL A 108 -8.86 11.04 -13.82
CA VAL A 108 -9.68 10.24 -12.89
C VAL A 108 -11.16 10.62 -12.98
N GLN A 109 -11.48 11.92 -13.14
CA GLN A 109 -12.85 12.37 -13.36
C GLN A 109 -13.43 11.89 -14.70
N GLU A 110 -12.64 11.95 -15.78
CA GLU A 110 -13.01 11.43 -17.10
C GLU A 110 -13.34 9.92 -17.03
N ILE A 111 -12.51 9.15 -16.31
CA ILE A 111 -12.74 7.72 -16.06
C ILE A 111 -14.01 7.51 -15.23
N ALA A 112 -14.25 8.32 -14.20
CA ALA A 112 -15.42 8.21 -13.34
C ALA A 112 -16.73 8.42 -14.13
N GLU A 113 -16.76 9.43 -15.00
CA GLU A 113 -17.91 9.70 -15.87
C GLU A 113 -18.18 8.54 -16.84
N ALA A 114 -17.13 7.92 -17.38
CA ALA A 114 -17.27 6.74 -18.23
C ALA A 114 -17.76 5.50 -17.45
N VAL A 115 -17.28 5.29 -16.22
CA VAL A 115 -17.74 4.20 -15.33
C VAL A 115 -19.22 4.37 -14.97
N GLN A 116 -19.70 5.60 -14.82
CA GLN A 116 -21.12 5.87 -14.59
C GLN A 116 -21.99 5.42 -15.78
N GLN A 117 -21.48 5.53 -17.01
CA GLN A 117 -22.19 5.10 -18.22
C GLN A 117 -22.02 3.61 -18.51
N HIS A 118 -20.87 3.05 -18.15
CA HIS A 118 -20.47 1.68 -18.41
C HIS A 118 -19.92 1.06 -17.10
N PRO A 119 -20.81 0.59 -16.20
CA PRO A 119 -20.40 0.09 -14.89
C PRO A 119 -19.40 -1.08 -14.99
N ILE A 120 -18.25 -0.92 -14.34
CA ILE A 120 -17.18 -1.92 -14.27
C ILE A 120 -16.44 -1.80 -12.94
N LYS A 121 -15.88 -2.90 -12.42
CA LYS A 121 -15.07 -2.87 -11.19
C LYS A 121 -13.79 -2.07 -11.41
N VAL A 122 -13.39 -1.28 -10.43
CA VAL A 122 -12.23 -0.38 -10.55
C VAL A 122 -11.22 -0.65 -9.44
N PHE A 123 -9.97 -0.90 -9.83
CA PHE A 123 -8.83 -0.98 -8.90
C PHE A 123 -7.96 0.26 -9.03
N ILE A 124 -7.61 0.92 -7.94
CA ILE A 124 -6.92 2.22 -8.00
C ILE A 124 -5.51 2.09 -7.42
N LYS A 125 -4.48 2.20 -8.26
CA LYS A 125 -3.10 2.27 -7.77
C LYS A 125 -2.88 3.58 -7.00
N ASN A 126 -2.11 3.56 -5.92
CA ASN A 126 -1.72 4.78 -5.22
C ASN A 126 -1.01 5.76 -6.17
N PRO A 127 -1.13 7.08 -5.93
CA PRO A 127 -0.38 8.07 -6.69
C PRO A 127 1.13 7.82 -6.58
N ILE A 128 1.88 8.20 -7.62
CA ILE A 128 3.35 8.09 -7.58
C ILE A 128 3.98 8.95 -6.47
N THR A 129 3.33 10.04 -6.07
CA THR A 129 3.75 10.87 -4.92
C THR A 129 3.00 10.44 -3.66
N PRO A 130 3.62 10.50 -2.46
CA PRO A 130 3.00 10.12 -1.19
C PRO A 130 1.93 11.12 -0.74
N ASP A 131 0.80 11.15 -1.44
CA ASP A 131 -0.34 12.01 -1.18
C ASP A 131 -1.60 11.16 -0.91
N LEU A 132 -1.89 10.96 0.38
CA LEU A 132 -3.06 10.21 0.83
C LEU A 132 -4.37 10.87 0.37
N LYS A 133 -4.46 12.21 0.41
CA LYS A 133 -5.70 12.92 0.04
C LYS A 133 -6.01 12.76 -1.44
N LEU A 134 -4.98 12.77 -2.28
CA LEU A 134 -5.13 12.52 -3.72
C LEU A 134 -5.63 11.10 -3.99
N TRP A 135 -5.12 10.10 -3.26
CA TRP A 135 -5.59 8.72 -3.37
C TRP A 135 -7.05 8.58 -2.93
N ILE A 136 -7.42 9.18 -1.78
CA ILE A 136 -8.80 9.23 -1.27
C ILE A 136 -9.74 9.87 -2.29
N GLY A 137 -9.36 11.01 -2.87
CA GLY A 137 -10.18 11.68 -3.87
C GLY A 137 -10.41 10.85 -5.13
N ALA A 138 -9.49 9.96 -5.52
CA ALA A 138 -9.71 9.03 -6.62
C ALA A 138 -10.71 7.92 -6.25
N ILE A 139 -10.62 7.39 -5.02
CA ILE A 139 -11.54 6.38 -4.49
C ILE A 139 -12.97 6.92 -4.43
N GLU A 140 -13.15 8.09 -3.82
CA GLU A 140 -14.46 8.73 -3.67
C GLU A 140 -15.13 9.03 -5.03
N ARG A 141 -14.35 9.43 -6.04
CA ARG A 141 -14.88 9.64 -7.40
C ARG A 141 -15.45 8.36 -8.01
N MET A 142 -14.75 7.23 -7.87
CA MET A 142 -15.23 5.95 -8.40
C MET A 142 -16.44 5.42 -7.64
N ILE A 143 -16.46 5.56 -6.31
CA ILE A 143 -17.63 5.22 -5.49
C ILE A 143 -18.83 6.07 -5.91
N LYS A 144 -18.65 7.40 -6.04
CA LYS A 144 -19.71 8.33 -6.45
C LYS A 144 -20.22 8.06 -7.86
N ALA A 145 -19.34 7.62 -8.77
CA ALA A 145 -19.72 7.21 -10.12
C ALA A 145 -20.58 5.93 -10.16
N GLY A 146 -20.67 5.18 -9.05
CA GLY A 146 -21.43 3.93 -8.98
C GLY A 146 -20.65 2.72 -9.47
N ALA A 147 -19.31 2.73 -9.36
CA ALA A 147 -18.50 1.54 -9.64
C ALA A 147 -19.00 0.34 -8.79
N PRO A 148 -19.27 -0.83 -9.39
CA PRO A 148 -19.80 -2.00 -8.66
C PRO A 148 -18.90 -2.50 -7.53
N GLU A 149 -17.58 -2.31 -7.67
CA GLU A 149 -16.59 -2.63 -6.65
C GLU A 149 -15.39 -1.70 -6.83
N VAL A 150 -14.88 -1.15 -5.72
CA VAL A 150 -13.64 -0.37 -5.70
C VAL A 150 -12.64 -1.09 -4.80
N MET A 151 -11.45 -1.37 -5.33
CA MET A 151 -10.30 -1.82 -4.54
C MET A 151 -9.13 -0.88 -4.77
N VAL A 152 -8.12 -0.95 -3.92
CA VAL A 152 -6.91 -0.14 -4.10
C VAL A 152 -5.68 -1.01 -4.19
N ILE A 153 -4.68 -0.55 -4.94
CA ILE A 153 -3.43 -1.27 -5.17
C ILE A 153 -2.29 -0.40 -4.67
N HIS A 154 -1.65 -0.83 -3.60
CA HIS A 154 -0.43 -0.21 -3.11
C HIS A 154 0.79 -0.74 -3.88
N ARG A 155 1.48 0.13 -4.60
CA ARG A 155 2.63 -0.17 -5.47
C ARG A 155 3.88 0.62 -5.10
N GLY A 156 3.91 1.20 -3.90
CA GLY A 156 4.94 2.12 -3.43
C GLY A 156 4.91 3.49 -4.12
N PHE A 157 5.75 4.40 -3.64
CA PHE A 157 5.85 5.78 -4.08
C PHE A 157 7.21 6.04 -4.73
N GLN A 158 7.23 7.00 -5.65
CA GLN A 158 8.44 7.39 -6.37
C GLN A 158 9.54 7.76 -5.39
N ASN A 159 10.71 7.18 -5.62
CA ASN A 159 11.90 7.40 -4.83
C ASN A 159 12.95 8.10 -5.70
N ASN A 160 13.51 9.20 -5.21
CA ASN A 160 14.46 10.02 -5.97
C ASN A 160 15.93 9.79 -5.56
N SER A 161 16.20 8.88 -4.61
CA SER A 161 17.55 8.52 -4.18
C SER A 161 17.89 7.06 -4.48
N GLU A 162 19.20 6.74 -4.53
CA GLU A 162 19.68 5.36 -4.67
C GLU A 162 19.19 4.53 -3.48
N ASN A 163 18.23 3.66 -3.72
CA ASN A 163 17.57 2.88 -2.70
C ASN A 163 17.43 1.42 -3.13
N LEU A 164 17.24 0.55 -2.13
CA LEU A 164 17.10 -0.90 -2.30
C LEU A 164 15.94 -1.28 -3.24
N PHE A 165 14.86 -0.50 -3.23
CA PHE A 165 13.63 -0.74 -3.99
C PHE A 165 13.40 0.34 -5.05
N ARG A 166 12.79 -0.03 -6.17
CA ARG A 166 12.40 0.91 -7.24
C ARG A 166 11.41 1.98 -6.75
N ASN A 167 10.50 1.62 -5.86
CA ASN A 167 9.56 2.55 -5.23
C ASN A 167 9.58 2.34 -3.72
N ALA A 168 9.59 3.44 -2.95
CA ALA A 168 9.55 3.39 -1.50
C ALA A 168 8.18 2.85 -1.04
N PRO A 169 8.10 1.79 -0.22
CA PRO A 169 6.82 1.27 0.22
C PRO A 169 5.99 2.30 1.00
N LEU A 170 6.56 2.99 1.99
CA LEU A 170 5.84 3.94 2.87
C LEU A 170 4.52 3.35 3.39
N TRP A 171 4.63 2.21 4.06
CA TRP A 171 3.51 1.39 4.54
C TRP A 171 2.53 2.14 5.44
N GLU A 172 2.99 3.19 6.12
CA GLU A 172 2.15 4.07 6.93
C GLU A 172 1.00 4.70 6.15
N ILE A 173 1.15 4.93 4.84
CA ILE A 173 0.12 5.55 3.99
C ILE A 173 -1.05 4.60 3.70
N PRO A 174 -0.86 3.38 3.13
CA PRO A 174 -1.96 2.43 2.97
C PRO A 174 -2.56 1.97 4.31
N ILE A 175 -1.78 1.94 5.39
CA ILE A 175 -2.33 1.68 6.74
C ILE A 175 -3.26 2.81 7.18
N ALA A 176 -2.85 4.08 7.02
CA ALA A 176 -3.71 5.22 7.31
C ALA A 176 -4.98 5.24 6.44
N LEU A 177 -4.88 4.83 5.18
CA LEU A 177 -6.04 4.70 4.30
C LEU A 177 -7.08 3.70 4.85
N LYS A 178 -6.64 2.59 5.47
CA LYS A 178 -7.53 1.59 6.07
C LYS A 178 -8.27 2.14 7.29
N THR A 179 -7.74 3.17 7.96
CA THR A 179 -8.47 3.89 9.02
C THR A 179 -9.62 4.73 8.47
N GLU A 180 -9.41 5.36 7.31
CA GLU A 180 -10.45 6.17 6.62
C GLU A 180 -11.50 5.28 5.93
N PHE A 181 -11.09 4.13 5.39
CA PHE A 181 -11.95 3.16 4.72
C PHE A 181 -11.73 1.73 5.27
N PRO A 182 -12.36 1.37 6.41
CA PRO A 182 -12.12 0.08 7.08
C PRO A 182 -12.42 -1.16 6.22
N ASP A 183 -13.44 -1.08 5.37
CA ASP A 183 -13.91 -2.19 4.53
C ASP A 183 -13.24 -2.23 3.14
N LEU A 184 -12.37 -1.26 2.83
CA LEU A 184 -11.72 -1.17 1.53
C LEU A 184 -10.61 -2.20 1.41
N LYS A 185 -10.71 -3.05 0.38
CA LYS A 185 -9.69 -4.07 0.10
C LYS A 185 -8.44 -3.41 -0.46
N ILE A 186 -7.30 -3.72 0.16
CA ILE A 186 -5.98 -3.21 -0.24
C ILE A 186 -5.14 -4.36 -0.78
N ILE A 187 -4.70 -4.25 -2.02
CA ILE A 187 -3.83 -5.20 -2.71
C ILE A 187 -2.41 -4.64 -2.74
N CYS A 188 -1.38 -5.44 -2.49
CA CYS A 188 0.01 -5.01 -2.67
C CYS A 188 0.54 -5.42 -4.05
N ASP A 189 1.27 -4.54 -4.73
CA ASP A 189 1.99 -4.78 -5.97
C ASP A 189 3.50 -4.83 -5.69
N PRO A 190 4.02 -5.98 -5.22
CA PRO A 190 5.43 -6.12 -4.86
C PRO A 190 6.36 -6.01 -6.08
N SER A 191 5.91 -6.39 -7.29
CA SER A 191 6.71 -6.28 -8.52
C SER A 191 7.11 -4.84 -8.80
N HIS A 192 6.17 -3.90 -8.67
CA HIS A 192 6.47 -2.48 -8.90
C HIS A 192 7.19 -1.83 -7.73
N ILE A 193 6.97 -2.26 -6.48
CA ILE A 193 7.75 -1.79 -5.33
C ILE A 193 9.22 -2.19 -5.49
N ALA A 194 9.49 -3.48 -5.64
CA ALA A 194 10.84 -4.03 -5.78
C ALA A 194 11.54 -3.49 -7.04
N GLY A 195 10.87 -3.60 -8.20
CA GLY A 195 11.49 -3.38 -9.51
C GLY A 195 12.51 -4.46 -9.91
N ASN A 196 12.56 -5.56 -9.18
CA ASN A 196 13.29 -6.79 -9.49
C ASN A 196 12.58 -7.98 -8.85
N THR A 197 12.93 -9.22 -9.23
CA THR A 197 12.31 -10.43 -8.67
C THR A 197 12.80 -10.80 -7.26
N GLN A 198 14.00 -10.37 -6.88
CA GLN A 198 14.66 -10.76 -5.62
C GLN A 198 13.86 -10.37 -4.37
N PHE A 199 13.29 -9.17 -4.33
CA PHE A 199 12.58 -8.66 -3.15
C PHE A 199 11.07 -8.91 -3.17
N ILE A 200 10.52 -9.48 -4.24
CA ILE A 200 9.08 -9.75 -4.34
C ILE A 200 8.58 -10.63 -3.19
N PRO A 201 9.25 -11.75 -2.82
CA PRO A 201 8.75 -12.61 -1.73
C PRO A 201 8.68 -11.87 -0.38
N GLU A 202 9.70 -11.10 -0.04
CA GLU A 202 9.78 -10.36 1.23
C GLU A 202 8.68 -9.30 1.31
N ILE A 203 8.51 -8.49 0.26
CA ILE A 203 7.49 -7.44 0.20
C ILE A 203 6.08 -8.05 0.21
N ALA A 204 5.87 -9.18 -0.48
CA ALA A 204 4.61 -9.90 -0.49
C ALA A 204 4.24 -10.40 0.90
N GLN A 205 5.18 -11.04 1.62
CA GLN A 205 4.94 -11.49 2.99
C GLN A 205 4.62 -10.32 3.91
N LEU A 206 5.38 -9.22 3.84
CA LEU A 206 5.16 -8.04 4.67
C LEU A 206 3.78 -7.42 4.46
N ALA A 207 3.30 -7.38 3.22
CA ALA A 207 1.95 -6.90 2.92
C ALA A 207 0.87 -7.77 3.58
N LEU A 208 1.01 -9.10 3.51
CA LEU A 208 0.09 -10.02 4.19
C LEU A 208 0.14 -9.83 5.71
N ASP A 209 1.34 -9.68 6.29
CA ASP A 209 1.55 -9.43 7.72
C ASP A 209 0.89 -8.11 8.17
N TYR A 210 0.86 -7.10 7.30
CA TYR A 210 0.16 -5.83 7.54
C TYR A 210 -1.35 -5.89 7.27
N GLY A 211 -1.86 -7.05 6.82
CA GLY A 211 -3.29 -7.29 6.67
C GLY A 211 -3.86 -6.74 5.37
N PHE A 212 -3.05 -6.77 4.31
CA PHE A 212 -3.51 -6.52 2.96
C PHE A 212 -4.29 -7.73 2.46
N ASP A 213 -5.28 -7.46 1.61
CA ASP A 213 -6.30 -8.41 1.18
C ASP A 213 -5.87 -9.17 -0.09
N GLY A 214 -4.72 -8.83 -0.68
CA GLY A 214 -4.25 -9.47 -1.89
C GLY A 214 -2.87 -9.03 -2.38
N LEU A 215 -2.43 -9.68 -3.45
CA LEU A 215 -1.17 -9.43 -4.15
C LEU A 215 -1.42 -9.27 -5.66
N MET A 216 -0.71 -8.34 -6.29
CA MET A 216 -0.64 -8.17 -7.74
C MET A 216 0.81 -8.39 -8.19
N ILE A 217 1.10 -9.55 -8.78
CA ILE A 217 2.47 -9.95 -9.17
C ILE A 217 2.55 -10.06 -10.68
N GLU A 218 3.52 -9.37 -11.28
CA GLU A 218 3.73 -9.49 -12.72
C GLU A 218 4.37 -10.84 -13.08
N THR A 219 3.79 -11.51 -14.05
CA THR A 219 4.16 -12.89 -14.41
C THR A 219 4.25 -13.05 -15.92
N HIS A 220 5.35 -13.59 -16.42
CA HIS A 220 5.64 -13.74 -17.85
C HIS A 220 6.25 -15.11 -18.12
N HIS A 221 5.83 -15.81 -19.17
CA HIS A 221 6.43 -17.10 -19.54
C HIS A 221 7.96 -17.01 -19.83
N ASP A 222 8.40 -15.89 -20.41
CA ASP A 222 9.82 -15.61 -20.70
C ASP A 222 10.22 -14.18 -20.28
N PRO A 223 10.48 -13.92 -18.98
CA PRO A 223 10.73 -12.56 -18.49
C PRO A 223 11.92 -11.86 -19.16
N LYS A 224 12.94 -12.62 -19.58
CA LYS A 224 14.18 -12.08 -20.18
C LYS A 224 13.92 -11.36 -21.50
N ASN A 225 12.92 -11.81 -22.26
CA ASN A 225 12.56 -11.26 -23.56
C ASN A 225 11.30 -10.38 -23.53
N ALA A 226 10.76 -10.07 -22.34
CA ALA A 226 9.58 -9.22 -22.21
C ALA A 226 9.84 -7.77 -22.71
N LEU A 227 8.87 -7.19 -23.38
CA LEU A 227 8.92 -5.84 -23.99
C LEU A 227 8.75 -4.70 -22.97
N SER A 228 8.37 -5.05 -21.73
CA SER A 228 8.27 -4.12 -20.62
C SER A 228 8.60 -4.81 -19.30
N ASP A 229 9.29 -4.08 -18.41
CA ASP A 229 9.46 -4.49 -17.02
C ASP A 229 10.02 -5.92 -16.84
N ALA A 230 10.93 -6.33 -17.75
CA ALA A 230 11.57 -7.64 -17.77
C ALA A 230 12.24 -8.07 -16.45
N LYS A 231 12.74 -7.11 -15.66
CA LYS A 231 13.53 -7.39 -14.45
C LYS A 231 12.70 -7.87 -13.26
N GLN A 232 11.41 -7.57 -13.25
CA GLN A 232 10.51 -7.79 -12.10
C GLN A 232 9.37 -8.76 -12.37
N GLN A 233 9.30 -9.31 -13.59
CA GLN A 233 8.35 -10.35 -13.93
C GLN A 233 8.92 -11.69 -13.51
N VAL A 234 8.13 -12.46 -12.75
CA VAL A 234 8.46 -13.86 -12.42
C VAL A 234 7.91 -14.80 -13.49
N THR A 235 8.47 -15.98 -13.62
CA THR A 235 7.86 -17.06 -14.40
C THR A 235 6.64 -17.63 -13.66
N PRO A 236 5.70 -18.30 -14.36
CA PRO A 236 4.58 -18.97 -13.71
C PRO A 236 4.99 -20.02 -12.66
N LEU A 237 6.12 -20.70 -12.84
CA LEU A 237 6.67 -21.63 -11.85
C LEU A 237 7.21 -20.90 -10.62
N GLU A 238 7.97 -19.82 -10.81
CA GLU A 238 8.45 -18.98 -9.70
C GLU A 238 7.28 -18.35 -8.94
N LEU A 239 6.20 -17.94 -9.63
CA LEU A 239 4.96 -17.50 -8.99
C LEU A 239 4.38 -18.60 -8.09
N LYS A 240 4.28 -19.84 -8.58
CA LYS A 240 3.79 -20.97 -7.77
C LYS A 240 4.64 -21.19 -6.52
N GLN A 241 5.97 -21.21 -6.69
CA GLN A 241 6.91 -21.38 -5.58
C GLN A 241 6.80 -20.24 -4.57
N LEU A 242 6.66 -19.00 -5.03
CA LEU A 242 6.47 -17.84 -4.17
C LEU A 242 5.19 -18.01 -3.34
N ILE A 243 4.06 -18.27 -3.98
CA ILE A 243 2.76 -18.39 -3.30
C ILE A 243 2.75 -19.56 -2.31
N ASP A 244 3.39 -20.68 -2.62
CA ASP A 244 3.50 -21.83 -1.70
C ASP A 244 4.33 -21.53 -0.45
N ASN A 245 5.28 -20.60 -0.55
CA ASN A 245 6.16 -20.21 0.54
C ASN A 245 5.61 -19.05 1.38
N LEU A 246 4.52 -18.40 0.96
CA LEU A 246 3.88 -17.34 1.73
C LEU A 246 3.08 -17.93 2.91
N GLN A 247 3.19 -17.26 4.05
CA GLN A 247 2.37 -17.54 5.22
C GLN A 247 1.14 -16.65 5.18
N PHE A 248 -0.02 -17.26 4.96
CA PHE A 248 -1.30 -16.57 5.01
C PHE A 248 -1.80 -16.49 6.46
N LYS A 249 -2.49 -15.40 6.79
CA LYS A 249 -3.04 -15.21 8.14
C LYS A 249 -4.09 -16.27 8.45
N SER A 250 -3.97 -16.87 9.62
CA SER A 250 -5.01 -17.74 10.17
C SER A 250 -6.27 -16.93 10.49
N LYS A 251 -7.44 -17.58 10.38
CA LYS A 251 -8.68 -16.99 10.89
C LYS A 251 -8.54 -16.82 12.40
N ILE A 252 -8.80 -15.60 12.90
CA ILE A 252 -8.79 -15.34 14.34
C ILE A 252 -9.93 -16.17 14.95
N THR A 253 -9.60 -17.02 15.92
CA THR A 253 -10.60 -17.77 16.67
C THR A 253 -11.17 -16.91 17.79
N SER A 254 -12.37 -17.24 18.28
CA SER A 254 -12.98 -16.57 19.43
C SER A 254 -12.10 -16.63 20.70
N GLU A 255 -11.26 -17.66 20.82
CA GLU A 255 -10.26 -17.74 21.88
C GLU A 255 -9.14 -16.71 21.69
N MET A 256 -8.55 -16.63 20.50
CA MET A 256 -7.52 -15.63 20.17
C MET A 256 -8.05 -14.20 20.31
N GLU A 257 -9.31 -13.93 19.93
CA GLU A 257 -9.93 -12.62 20.12
C GLU A 257 -10.00 -12.23 21.60
N ARG A 258 -10.34 -13.17 22.48
CA ARG A 258 -10.38 -12.93 23.93
C ARG A 258 -8.99 -12.62 24.48
N ASP A 259 -7.97 -13.37 24.08
CA ASP A 259 -6.59 -13.14 24.53
C ASP A 259 -6.07 -11.77 24.06
N LEU A 260 -6.32 -11.43 22.79
CA LEU A 260 -5.98 -10.11 22.23
C LEU A 260 -6.74 -8.99 22.96
N MET A 261 -8.01 -9.20 23.29
CA MET A 261 -8.83 -8.22 24.01
C MET A 261 -8.30 -8.00 25.43
N LEU A 262 -7.89 -9.05 26.14
CA LEU A 262 -7.30 -8.94 27.48
C LEU A 262 -6.02 -8.10 27.46
N LEU A 263 -5.10 -8.39 26.54
CA LEU A 263 -3.85 -7.63 26.40
C LEU A 263 -4.11 -6.17 25.99
N ARG A 264 -5.02 -5.94 25.04
CA ARG A 264 -5.40 -4.58 24.61
C ARG A 264 -6.00 -3.77 25.76
N ASN A 265 -6.82 -4.39 26.61
CA ASN A 265 -7.38 -3.72 27.79
C ASN A 265 -6.29 -3.37 28.83
N GLN A 266 -5.30 -4.24 29.02
CA GLN A 266 -4.15 -3.95 29.89
C GLN A 266 -3.32 -2.78 29.33
N ILE A 267 -3.03 -2.78 28.03
CA ILE A 267 -2.35 -1.68 27.34
C ILE A 267 -3.14 -0.37 27.51
N ALA A 268 -4.44 -0.37 27.21
CA ALA A 268 -5.30 0.80 27.34
C ALA A 268 -5.34 1.36 28.78
N HIS A 269 -5.30 0.48 29.79
CA HIS A 269 -5.20 0.90 31.18
C HIS A 269 -3.88 1.63 31.48
N ILE A 270 -2.76 1.08 31.00
CA ILE A 270 -1.44 1.71 31.14
C ILE A 270 -1.40 3.04 30.39
N ASP A 271 -1.89 3.09 29.15
CA ASP A 271 -1.92 4.31 28.33
C ASP A 271 -2.72 5.42 29.01
N THR A 272 -3.84 5.07 29.64
CA THR A 272 -4.64 6.02 30.43
C THR A 272 -3.85 6.59 31.62
N GLN A 273 -3.08 5.75 32.33
CA GLN A 273 -2.22 6.19 33.43
C GLN A 273 -1.08 7.09 32.93
N VAL A 274 -0.43 6.73 31.82
CA VAL A 274 0.61 7.54 31.17
C VAL A 274 0.05 8.90 30.78
N GLY A 275 -1.12 8.96 30.15
CA GLY A 275 -1.81 10.20 29.82
C GLY A 275 -2.09 11.08 31.05
N GLY A 276 -2.56 10.47 32.14
CA GLY A 276 -2.79 11.17 33.41
C GLY A 276 -1.50 11.73 34.05
N LEU A 277 -0.41 10.96 34.03
CA LEU A 277 0.90 11.41 34.52
C LEU A 277 1.48 12.53 33.65
N LEU A 278 1.34 12.45 32.33
CA LEU A 278 1.73 13.49 31.40
C LEU A 278 0.96 14.78 31.63
N PHE A 279 -0.36 14.70 31.84
CA PHE A 279 -1.17 15.86 32.17
C PHE A 279 -0.69 16.54 33.46
N LYS A 280 -0.49 15.77 34.54
CA LYS A 280 0.05 16.28 35.82
C LYS A 280 1.42 16.92 35.64
N ARG A 281 2.31 16.29 34.85
CA ARG A 281 3.63 16.85 34.52
C ARG A 281 3.50 18.21 33.84
N MET A 282 2.57 18.37 32.90
CA MET A 282 2.37 19.65 32.20
C MET A 282 1.81 20.74 33.12
N GLN A 283 0.98 20.39 34.12
CA GLN A 283 0.56 21.36 35.14
C GLN A 283 1.74 21.85 36.00
N LEU A 284 2.70 20.98 36.34
CA LEU A 284 3.93 21.38 37.04
C LEU A 284 4.80 22.30 36.16
N VAL A 285 4.85 22.05 34.85
CA VAL A 285 5.54 22.94 33.90
C VAL A 285 4.91 24.34 33.90
N ASP A 286 3.58 24.46 33.97
CA ASP A 286 2.90 25.76 34.08
C ASP A 286 3.26 26.50 35.37
N GLN A 287 3.29 25.76 36.49
CA GLN A 287 3.69 26.33 37.78
C GLN A 287 5.15 26.80 37.73
N LEU A 288 6.04 25.99 37.15
CA LEU A 288 7.44 26.35 36.93
C LEU A 288 7.57 27.61 36.05
N ALA A 289 6.78 27.72 34.99
CA ALA A 289 6.75 28.88 34.10
C ALA A 289 6.43 30.16 34.89
N LYS A 290 5.39 30.13 35.74
CA LYS A 290 4.99 31.26 36.58
C LYS A 290 6.09 31.67 37.56
N VAL A 291 6.77 30.70 38.17
CA VAL A 291 7.91 30.98 39.07
C VAL A 291 9.05 31.64 38.30
N LYS A 292 9.42 31.11 37.13
CA LYS A 292 10.48 31.68 36.30
C LYS A 292 10.14 33.11 35.85
N ALA A 293 8.91 33.35 35.40
CA ALA A 293 8.45 34.68 34.99
C ALA A 293 8.52 35.68 36.15
N LYS A 294 8.03 35.31 37.34
CA LYS A 294 8.08 36.14 38.54
C LYS A 294 9.51 36.56 38.93
N HIS A 295 10.48 35.69 38.70
CA HIS A 295 11.88 35.92 39.07
C HIS A 295 12.79 36.30 37.88
N ASN A 296 12.21 36.59 36.71
CA ASN A 296 12.93 36.92 35.47
C ASN A 296 14.03 35.90 35.10
N LEU A 297 13.74 34.60 35.29
CA LEU A 297 14.69 33.50 35.03
C LEU A 297 14.58 33.00 33.58
N SER A 298 15.67 32.44 33.06
CA SER A 298 15.70 31.80 31.73
C SER A 298 14.76 30.59 31.66
N ILE A 299 14.03 30.48 30.54
CA ILE A 299 13.18 29.32 30.22
C ILE A 299 14.04 28.07 30.02
N ILE A 300 15.15 28.20 29.30
CA ILE A 300 16.05 27.09 28.98
C ILE A 300 17.17 27.01 30.01
N GLN A 301 17.32 25.83 30.61
CA GLN A 301 18.36 25.48 31.56
C GLN A 301 19.00 24.14 31.13
N PRO A 302 20.09 24.15 30.34
CA PRO A 302 20.65 22.96 29.71
C PRO A 302 21.04 21.85 30.70
N ASP A 303 21.54 22.22 31.87
CA ASP A 303 21.94 21.25 32.91
C ASP A 303 20.75 20.46 33.47
N GLN A 304 19.54 21.03 33.48
CA GLN A 304 18.33 20.34 33.93
C GLN A 304 17.86 19.32 32.89
N TRP A 305 18.05 19.64 31.60
CA TRP A 305 17.75 18.71 30.52
C TRP A 305 18.70 17.52 30.52
N LYS A 306 20.01 17.76 30.67
CA LYS A 306 21.01 16.70 30.79
C LYS A 306 20.72 15.76 31.97
N LYS A 307 20.41 16.31 33.15
CA LYS A 307 20.02 15.54 34.34
C LYS A 307 18.73 14.75 34.14
N ALA A 308 17.78 15.28 33.37
CA ALA A 308 16.57 14.53 33.03
C ALA A 308 16.93 13.32 32.17
N MET A 309 17.77 13.48 31.14
CA MET A 309 18.19 12.36 30.26
C MET A 309 18.93 11.26 31.03
N GLU A 310 19.87 11.63 31.90
CA GLU A 310 20.64 10.67 32.71
C GLU A 310 19.73 9.83 33.62
N LYS A 311 18.67 10.43 34.19
CA LYS A 311 17.72 9.70 35.05
C LYS A 311 16.91 8.63 34.29
N TYR A 312 16.59 8.86 33.01
CA TYR A 312 15.84 7.88 32.22
C TYR A 312 16.69 6.71 31.76
N GLN A 313 17.99 6.91 31.53
CA GLN A 313 18.92 5.83 31.17
C GLN A 313 18.98 4.72 32.24
N HIS A 314 18.71 5.05 33.51
CA HIS A 314 18.70 4.08 34.61
C HIS A 314 17.38 3.30 34.74
N VAL A 315 16.31 3.71 34.07
CA VAL A 315 14.96 3.12 34.19
C VAL A 315 14.58 2.32 32.94
N ALA A 316 15.24 2.58 31.82
CA ALA A 316 14.98 1.89 30.56
C ALA A 316 15.78 0.57 30.48
N PRO A 317 15.16 -0.56 30.10
CA PRO A 317 15.85 -1.84 29.89
C PRO A 317 16.97 -1.73 28.86
N GLU A 318 17.88 -2.72 28.82
CA GLU A 318 18.97 -2.82 27.82
C GLU A 318 18.49 -3.06 26.37
N ASP A 319 17.20 -2.87 26.11
CA ASP A 319 16.59 -2.95 24.78
C ASP A 319 16.91 -1.69 23.97
N ALA A 320 17.68 -1.86 22.89
CA ALA A 320 18.13 -0.76 22.04
C ALA A 320 16.98 0.00 21.35
N LEU A 321 15.90 -0.68 20.94
CA LEU A 321 14.75 -0.04 20.31
C LEU A 321 13.98 0.80 21.34
N PHE A 322 13.82 0.27 22.54
CA PHE A 322 13.17 1.00 23.63
C PHE A 322 13.97 2.24 24.05
N GLN A 323 15.30 2.15 24.12
CA GLN A 323 16.17 3.29 24.41
C GLN A 323 16.04 4.40 23.36
N GLN A 324 16.00 4.02 22.07
CA GLN A 324 15.77 4.98 20.99
C GLN A 324 14.41 5.66 21.09
N PHE A 325 13.35 4.88 21.35
CA PHE A 325 12.00 5.40 21.55
C PHE A 325 11.94 6.40 22.73
N ILE A 326 12.47 6.02 23.89
CA ILE A 326 12.48 6.88 25.08
C ILE A 326 13.20 8.19 24.80
N ARG A 327 14.32 8.16 24.08
CA ARG A 327 15.03 9.37 23.69
C ARG A 327 14.15 10.31 22.86
N GLN A 328 13.51 9.80 21.80
CA GLN A 328 12.63 10.61 20.94
C GLN A 328 11.42 11.16 21.72
N TYR A 329 10.80 10.32 22.55
CA TYR A 329 9.69 10.70 23.41
C TYR A 329 10.07 11.84 24.35
N LEU A 330 11.25 11.76 24.97
CA LEU A 330 11.75 12.79 25.86
C LEU A 330 12.01 14.11 25.13
N GLU A 331 12.62 14.06 23.95
CA GLU A 331 12.86 15.24 23.11
C GLU A 331 11.54 15.95 22.77
N LEU A 332 10.51 15.19 22.38
CA LEU A 332 9.15 15.72 22.15
C LEU A 332 8.55 16.35 23.42
N LEU A 333 8.68 15.68 24.57
CA LEU A 333 8.21 16.23 25.84
C LEU A 333 8.93 17.52 26.25
N HIS A 334 10.22 17.62 25.97
CA HIS A 334 11.00 18.83 26.22
C HIS A 334 10.49 19.98 25.39
N GLN A 335 10.32 19.75 24.09
CA GLN A 335 9.81 20.76 23.17
C GLN A 335 8.43 21.25 23.60
N ALA A 336 7.51 20.34 23.90
CA ALA A 336 6.18 20.69 24.39
C ALA A 336 6.23 21.52 25.69
N SER A 337 7.20 21.25 26.57
CA SER A 337 7.39 22.01 27.82
C SER A 337 7.92 23.42 27.56
N ILE A 338 8.77 23.61 26.56
CA ILE A 338 9.28 24.92 26.12
C ILE A 338 8.14 25.74 25.51
N ASP A 339 7.41 25.15 24.56
CA ASP A 339 6.30 25.81 23.87
C ASP A 339 5.24 26.30 24.86
N ARG A 340 4.96 25.49 25.89
CA ARG A 340 4.02 25.84 26.95
C ARG A 340 4.54 26.96 27.86
N GLN A 341 5.80 26.93 28.28
CA GLN A 341 6.43 28.00 29.07
C GLN A 341 6.43 29.34 28.31
N ASN A 342 6.64 29.32 26.99
CA ASN A 342 6.60 30.51 26.14
C ASN A 342 5.23 31.20 26.11
N LYS A 343 4.12 30.46 26.31
CA LYS A 343 2.76 31.03 26.35
C LYS A 343 2.45 31.83 27.62
N VAL A 344 3.28 31.71 28.67
CA VAL A 344 3.07 32.35 29.98
C VAL A 344 3.85 33.66 30.12
N LYS A 345 4.63 34.05 29.10
CA LYS A 345 5.38 35.31 29.08
C LYS A 345 4.50 36.54 28.99
#